data_AF-A0A497RSX7-F1
#
_entry.id   AF-A0A497RSX7-F1
#
_cell.length_a   1.000
_cell.length_b   1.000
_cell.length_c   1.000
_cell.angle_alpha   90.00
_cell.angle_beta   90.00
_cell.angle_gamma   90.00
#
_symmetry.space_group_name_H-M   'P 1'
#
loop_
_entity.id
_entity.type
_entity.pdbx_description
1 polymer ?
#
loop_
_entity_poly.entity_id
_entity_poly.type
_entity_poly.pdbx_seq_one_letter_code
_entity_poly.pdbx_strand_id
1 'polypeptide(L)'
;MADPEKINPERVGIRMDVLDNIIDDLNNNEELKAIFGEPVSKALVVVADNNDLRIEDGGVVELTGEQEKRFLDILDEVIRANSI
;
A
#
# COMPACT_ATOMS: atom_id res chain seq x y z
N MET A 1 18.30 17.90 15.37
CA MET A 1 18.23 18.24 13.94
C MET A 1 18.24 16.93 13.19
N ALA A 2 17.23 16.65 12.36
CA ALA A 2 17.18 15.42 11.58
C ALA A 2 18.26 15.48 10.50
N ASP A 3 19.01 14.39 10.35
CA ASP A 3 20.11 14.24 9.41
C ASP A 3 19.56 14.20 7.96
N PRO A 4 19.91 15.15 7.08
CA PRO A 4 19.40 15.19 5.72
C PRO A 4 19.83 14.00 4.84
N GLU A 5 20.81 13.18 5.28
CA GLU A 5 21.19 11.92 4.60
C GLU A 5 20.19 10.76 4.80
N LYS A 6 19.14 10.94 5.63
CA LYS A 6 18.14 9.89 5.91
C LYS A 6 16.80 10.03 5.19
N ILE A 7 16.67 10.96 4.25
CA ILE A 7 15.46 11.08 3.43
C ILE A 7 15.67 10.23 2.18
N ASN A 8 15.26 8.95 2.24
CA ASN A 8 15.13 8.16 1.03
C ASN A 8 14.05 8.85 0.16
N PRO A 9 14.36 9.31 -1.06
CA PRO A 9 13.41 10.02 -1.91
C PRO A 9 12.20 9.18 -2.34
N GLU A 10 12.28 7.86 -2.18
CA GLU A 10 11.18 6.92 -2.39
C GLU A 10 10.27 6.79 -1.16
N ARG A 11 10.69 7.29 0.01
CA ARG A 11 9.86 7.26 1.22
C ARG A 11 8.79 8.35 1.12
N VAL A 12 7.54 7.90 1.18
CA VAL A 12 6.37 8.76 1.24
C VAL A 12 5.93 8.90 2.69
N GLY A 13 5.78 10.13 3.16
CA GLY A 13 5.20 10.42 4.47
C GLY A 13 3.68 10.30 4.39
N ILE A 14 3.09 9.45 5.23
CA ILE A 14 1.64 9.31 5.37
C ILE A 14 1.29 9.61 6.82
N ARG A 15 0.31 10.48 7.05
CA ARG A 15 -0.18 10.69 8.41
C ARG A 15 -1.00 9.49 8.85
N MET A 16 -0.83 9.07 10.10
CA MET A 16 -1.52 7.89 10.63
C MET A 16 -3.05 8.00 10.59
N ASP A 17 -3.59 9.21 10.69
CA ASP A 17 -5.02 9.50 10.62
C ASP A 17 -5.60 9.50 9.20
N VAL A 18 -4.79 9.20 8.18
CA VAL A 18 -5.19 9.08 6.77
C VAL A 18 -5.09 7.61 6.29
N LEU A 19 -4.62 6.70 7.15
CA LEU A 19 -4.52 5.27 6.79
C LEU A 19 -5.89 4.64 6.54
N ASP A 20 -6.94 5.13 7.20
CA ASP A 20 -8.32 4.74 6.94
C ASP A 20 -8.76 5.09 5.52
N ASN A 21 -8.42 6.29 5.04
CA ASN A 21 -8.68 6.69 3.65
C ASN A 21 -7.96 5.78 2.65
N ILE A 22 -6.71 5.41 2.92
CA ILE A 22 -5.97 4.46 2.06
C ILE A 22 -6.68 3.11 2.02
N ILE A 23 -7.12 2.59 3.17
CA ILE A 23 -7.86 1.33 3.22
C ILE A 23 -9.17 1.43 2.44
N ASP A 24 -9.90 2.54 2.59
CA ASP A 24 -11.15 2.79 1.88
C ASP A 24 -10.93 2.91 0.37
N ASP A 25 -9.89 3.61 -0.07
CA ASP A 25 -9.53 3.76 -1.48
C ASP A 25 -9.15 2.40 -2.09
N LEU A 26 -8.35 1.59 -1.39
CA LEU A 26 -8.00 0.24 -1.83
C LEU A 26 -9.24 -0.66 -1.89
N ASN A 27 -10.12 -0.59 -0.88
CA ASN A 27 -11.35 -1.36 -0.84
C ASN A 27 -12.36 -0.95 -1.92
N ASN A 28 -12.31 0.29 -2.41
CA ASN A 28 -13.19 0.80 -3.47
C ASN A 28 -12.59 0.65 -4.88
N ASN A 29 -11.34 0.19 -5.02
CA ASN A 29 -10.72 -0.01 -6.32
C ASN A 29 -11.23 -1.31 -6.98
N GLU A 30 -12.03 -1.19 -8.03
CA GLU A 30 -12.66 -2.32 -8.73
C GLU A 30 -11.65 -3.31 -9.34
N GLU A 31 -10.47 -2.83 -9.75
CA GLU A 31 -9.42 -3.68 -10.30
C GLU A 31 -8.74 -4.52 -9.21
N LEU A 32 -8.45 -3.90 -8.06
CA LEU A 32 -7.95 -4.65 -6.91
C LEU A 32 -9.00 -5.61 -6.35
N LYS A 33 -10.29 -5.25 -6.35
CA LYS A 33 -11.38 -6.18 -5.98
C LYS A 33 -11.39 -7.42 -6.87
N ALA A 34 -11.14 -7.27 -8.17
CA ALA A 34 -11.07 -8.38 -9.09
C ALA A 34 -9.88 -9.32 -8.82
N ILE A 35 -8.78 -8.78 -8.26
CA ILE A 35 -7.58 -9.54 -7.90
C ILE A 35 -7.73 -10.20 -6.52
N PHE A 36 -8.09 -9.41 -5.51
CA PHE A 36 -8.01 -9.78 -4.09
C PHE A 36 -9.35 -10.15 -3.44
N GLY A 37 -10.46 -9.91 -4.14
CA GLY A 37 -11.80 -10.03 -3.59
C GLY A 37 -12.25 -8.80 -2.79
N GLU A 38 -13.41 -8.92 -2.16
CA GLU A 38 -14.04 -7.81 -1.43
C GLU A 38 -14.25 -8.16 0.06
N PRO A 39 -13.74 -7.33 1.01
CA PRO A 39 -12.89 -6.16 0.81
C PRO A 39 -11.41 -6.52 0.51
N VAL A 40 -10.75 -5.73 -0.33
CA VAL A 40 -9.33 -5.89 -0.74
C VAL A 40 -8.40 -5.96 0.47
N SER A 41 -8.63 -5.11 1.47
CA SER A 41 -7.84 -5.05 2.71
C SER A 41 -7.74 -6.37 3.49
N LYS A 42 -8.64 -7.34 3.28
CA LYS A 42 -8.51 -8.68 3.91
C LYS A 42 -7.40 -9.54 3.31
N ALA A 43 -6.94 -9.22 2.10
CA ALA A 43 -5.85 -9.92 1.45
C ALA A 43 -4.48 -9.25 1.69
N LEU A 44 -4.46 -8.05 2.28
CA LEU A 44 -3.24 -7.27 2.49
C LEU A 44 -2.81 -7.30 3.96
N VAL A 45 -1.52 -7.09 4.20
CA VAL A 45 -0.94 -7.03 5.55
C VAL A 45 -0.05 -5.80 5.71
N VAL A 46 0.06 -5.31 6.95
CA VAL A 46 1.09 -4.35 7.33
C VAL A 46 2.24 -5.11 7.98
N VAL A 47 3.42 -5.06 7.36
CA VAL A 47 4.63 -5.69 7.87
C VAL A 47 5.51 -4.65 8.52
N ALA A 48 6.06 -4.97 9.70
CA ALA A 48 7.08 -4.18 10.36
C ALA A 48 8.45 -4.79 10.09
N ASP A 49 9.30 -4.07 9.37
CA ASP A 49 10.67 -4.47 9.02
C ASP A 49 11.65 -3.36 9.40
N ASN A 50 12.57 -3.61 10.33
CA ASN A 50 13.59 -2.65 10.77
C ASN A 50 13.07 -1.26 11.19
N ASN A 51 11.90 -1.22 11.85
CA ASN A 51 11.13 -0.01 12.23
C ASN A 51 10.43 0.71 11.07
N ASP A 52 10.43 0.15 9.85
CA ASP A 52 9.61 0.61 8.74
C ASP A 52 8.31 -0.20 8.70
N LEU A 53 7.20 0.45 8.34
CA LEU A 53 5.92 -0.20 8.05
C LEU A 53 5.73 -0.29 6.53
N ARG A 54 5.33 -1.45 6.03
CA ARG A 54 5.05 -1.70 4.61
C ARG A 54 3.69 -2.37 4.43
N ILE A 55 2.98 -2.03 3.37
CA ILE A 55 1.76 -2.74 2.95
C ILE A 55 2.17 -3.77 1.92
N GLU A 56 1.81 -5.03 2.13
CA GLU A 56 2.19 -6.16 1.30
C GLU A 56 0.99 -7.09 1.05
N ASP A 57 1.07 -7.95 0.04
CA ASP A 57 0.16 -9.08 -0.13
C ASP A 57 0.35 -10.08 1.03
N GLY A 58 -0.75 -10.46 1.68
CA GLY A 58 -0.77 -11.45 2.76
C GLY A 58 -0.60 -12.90 2.29
N GLY A 59 -0.45 -13.14 0.98
CA GLY A 59 -0.28 -14.47 0.38
C GLY A 59 -1.57 -15.27 0.33
N VAL A 60 -2.73 -14.60 0.39
CA VAL A 60 -4.06 -15.24 0.32
C VAL A 60 -4.44 -15.55 -1.14
N VAL A 61 -3.83 -14.83 -2.09
CA VAL A 61 -4.06 -14.97 -3.53
C VAL A 61 -2.72 -15.25 -4.22
N GLU A 62 -2.70 -16.17 -5.19
CA GLU A 62 -1.53 -16.38 -6.04
C GLU A 62 -1.58 -15.37 -7.21
N LEU A 63 -0.76 -14.33 -7.14
CA LEU A 63 -0.71 -13.29 -8.16
C LEU A 63 0.13 -13.71 -9.37
N THR A 64 -0.38 -13.44 -10.56
CA THR A 64 0.45 -13.42 -11.78
C THR A 64 1.34 -12.18 -11.78
N GLY A 65 2.45 -12.21 -12.52
CA GLY A 65 3.36 -11.05 -12.60
C GLY A 65 2.70 -9.78 -13.16
N GLU A 66 1.65 -9.91 -13.98
CA GLU A 66 0.85 -8.77 -14.44
C GLU A 66 -0.02 -8.20 -13.31
N GLN A 67 -0.68 -9.06 -12.53
CA GLN A 67 -1.47 -8.64 -11.38
C GLN A 67 -0.61 -8.03 -10.27
N GLU A 68 0.57 -8.59 -10.01
CA GLU A 68 1.52 -8.04 -9.04
C GLU A 68 1.96 -6.63 -9.44
N LYS A 69 2.39 -6.44 -10.69
CA LYS A 69 2.75 -5.13 -11.20
C LYS A 69 1.59 -4.15 -11.07
N ARG A 70 0.39 -4.58 -11.45
CA ARG A 70 -0.78 -3.71 -11.41
C ARG A 70 -1.19 -3.34 -10.00
N PHE A 71 -1.09 -4.27 -9.06
CA PHE A 71 -1.28 -4.02 -7.64
C PHE A 71 -0.31 -2.96 -7.12
N LEU A 72 0.99 -3.11 -7.41
CA LEU A 72 2.01 -2.15 -6.98
C LEU A 72 1.79 -0.75 -7.58
N ASP A 73 1.42 -0.68 -8.86
CA ASP A 73 1.10 0.60 -9.53
C ASP A 73 -0.09 1.31 -8.83
N ILE A 74 -1.18 0.58 -8.56
CA ILE A 74 -2.36 1.14 -7.88
C ILE A 74 -2.03 1.52 -6.43
N LEU A 75 -1.25 0.70 -5.73
CA LEU A 75 -0.85 0.98 -4.35
C LEU A 75 -0.01 2.26 -4.26
N ASP A 76 0.94 2.47 -5.19
CA ASP A 76 1.72 3.72 -5.27
C ASP A 76 0.81 4.92 -5.57
N GLU A 77 -0.14 4.80 -6.50
CA GLU A 77 -1.10 5.86 -6.81
C GLU A 77 -1.94 6.26 -5.58
N VAL A 78 -2.51 5.28 -4.87
CA VAL A 78 -3.33 5.50 -3.66
C VAL A 78 -2.49 6.13 -2.53
N ILE A 79 -1.28 5.62 -2.30
CA ILE A 79 -0.38 6.16 -1.29
C ILE A 79 -0.01 7.61 -1.60
N ARG A 80 0.33 7.93 -2.86
CA ARG A 80 0.69 9.29 -3.26
C ARG A 80 -0.47 10.27 -3.15
N ALA A 81 -1.69 9.85 -3.50
CA ALA A 81 -2.89 10.66 -3.36
C ALA A 81 -3.18 11.05 -1.89
N ASN A 82 -2.71 10.23 -0.94
CA ASN A 82 -2.91 10.39 0.49
C ASN A 82 -1.65 10.88 1.25
N SER A 83 -0.60 11.27 0.51
CA SER A 83 0.69 11.71 1.07
C SER A 83 0.75 13.20 1.42
N ILE A 84 1.72 13.58 2.26
CA ILE A 84 1.99 14.97 2.68
C ILE A 84 3.19 15.59 1.97
#